data_AF-A0A2E2R366-F1
#
_entry.id   AF-A0A2E2R366-F1
#
_cell.length_a   1.000
_cell.length_b   1.000
_cell.length_c   1.000
_cell.angle_alpha   90.00
_cell.angle_beta   90.00
_cell.angle_gamma   90.00
#
_symmetry.space_group_name_H-M   'P 1'
#
loop_
_entity.id
_entity.type
_entity.pdbx_description
1 polymer ?
#
loop_
_entity_poly.entity_id
_entity_poly.type
_entity_poly.pdbx_seq_one_letter_code
_entity_poly.pdbx_strand_id
1 'polypeptide(L)'
;MRTNNMQKLLAFSLLALSFFGNNTAFAQNIQPKDLAPTGGQSASQPAKAVVGTIKVVTGLVNLQTSEGKNKFASAGTKLNVGDVINTQAKSTTVLEFVDTTQVALRPNTRFVVENYEYQPEHPIADKAEFKLVKGGLRTLTGLIGKRGSADAFALKSETATIGIRGTDFTARICKGNECTRLAKGESDKATATNTSTADVAGRISQLTGELFAVSVEGKRRALQKGSAVFAGETIDVSEGGFAVVSMADSTRLTLPGGSSMQVAAYRYAPASPQTSVASFKLLKGAVRAVTGAIAKAEPNNVKFFTETATVGIRGTAIDISCTSVSGGLVVCSGGANLTVELRNGQIIVTSANLNTVINAGQSAVIPAGNTNIQVINSLANVLGNVPNAGPLPETTPANFETLSSTPVQSLTQGSGSSDEGSQLFVAVNDGTIVITNSNQAPLEVNRGEGAFVQTLSNLPPQLLTAPPDVIVQDITLSAPPFSAPQCAP
;
A
#
# COMPACT_ATOMS: atom_id res chain seq x y z
N MET A 1 -45.70 39.23 -4.09
CA MET A 1 -47.09 39.26 -3.59
C MET A 1 -47.29 37.99 -2.77
N ARG A 2 -47.38 38.13 -1.44
CA ARG A 2 -48.57 37.84 -0.61
C ARG A 2 -48.89 36.33 -0.51
N THR A 3 -49.10 35.68 0.64
CA THR A 3 -49.04 35.98 2.09
C THR A 3 -49.58 34.73 2.82
N ASN A 4 -49.06 34.43 4.03
CA ASN A 4 -49.77 33.97 5.25
C ASN A 4 -50.57 32.63 5.23
N ASN A 5 -50.80 31.88 6.33
CA ASN A 5 -50.49 31.97 7.77
C ASN A 5 -50.91 30.65 8.46
N MET A 6 -50.30 30.33 9.61
CA MET A 6 -50.92 30.02 10.94
C MET A 6 -49.90 29.21 11.78
N GLN A 7 -49.21 29.79 12.78
CA GLN A 7 -49.60 30.18 14.17
C GLN A 7 -49.86 29.03 15.16
N LYS A 8 -49.00 28.97 16.19
CA LYS A 8 -49.22 28.78 17.65
C LYS A 8 -47.83 28.76 18.33
N LEU A 9 -47.29 29.81 18.94
CA LEU A 9 -47.61 30.53 20.20
C LEU A 9 -47.53 29.68 21.48
N LEU A 10 -46.47 29.92 22.28
CA LEU A 10 -46.53 29.99 23.75
C LEU A 10 -45.24 30.67 24.28
N ALA A 11 -45.45 31.67 25.13
CA ALA A 11 -44.49 32.58 25.76
C ALA A 11 -44.23 32.20 27.23
N PHE A 12 -43.31 32.93 27.87
CA PHE A 12 -43.09 33.23 29.33
C PHE A 12 -41.60 33.07 29.68
N SER A 13 -40.88 33.96 30.38
CA SER A 13 -40.96 35.40 30.67
C SER A 13 -39.59 35.81 31.23
N LEU A 14 -39.05 36.96 30.82
CA LEU A 14 -37.87 37.59 31.41
C LEU A 14 -38.24 38.18 32.79
N LEU A 15 -37.35 38.06 33.78
CA LEU A 15 -37.36 38.91 34.98
C LEU A 15 -35.98 39.55 35.13
N ALA A 16 -35.91 40.85 34.85
CA ALA A 16 -34.77 41.72 35.14
C ALA A 16 -35.10 42.54 36.38
N LEU A 17 -34.21 42.53 37.38
CA LEU A 17 -34.22 43.51 38.47
C LEU A 17 -32.89 44.25 38.48
N SER A 18 -32.99 45.55 38.18
CA SER A 18 -31.97 46.57 38.43
C SER A 18 -32.23 47.20 39.81
N PHE A 19 -31.17 47.36 40.60
CA PHE A 19 -31.17 48.28 41.73
C PHE A 19 -29.97 49.23 41.61
N PHE A 20 -30.30 50.53 41.52
CA PHE A 20 -29.39 51.63 41.76
C PHE A 20 -29.16 51.79 43.26
N GLY A 21 -27.94 52.12 43.65
CA GLY A 21 -27.59 52.55 45.01
C GLY A 21 -26.23 53.24 45.02
N ASN A 22 -26.24 54.57 44.89
CA ASN A 22 -25.07 55.42 45.15
C ASN A 22 -24.67 55.32 46.63
N ASN A 23 -23.37 55.19 46.90
CA ASN A 23 -22.75 55.83 48.07
C ASN A 23 -21.23 55.95 47.87
N THR A 24 -20.79 57.17 47.62
CA THR A 24 -19.44 57.65 47.86
C THR A 24 -19.29 57.95 49.36
N ALA A 25 -18.33 57.35 50.06
CA ALA A 25 -17.51 58.03 51.07
C ALA A 25 -16.44 57.10 51.67
N PHE A 26 -15.33 57.74 52.06
CA PHE A 26 -14.22 57.28 52.91
C PHE A 26 -13.12 56.43 52.26
N ALA A 27 -12.22 57.15 51.59
CA ALA A 27 -10.80 56.85 51.66
C ALA A 27 -10.26 57.20 53.06
N GLN A 28 -9.54 56.28 53.71
CA GLN A 28 -8.37 56.59 54.55
C GLN A 28 -7.60 55.33 54.99
N ASN A 29 -6.29 55.39 54.74
CA ASN A 29 -5.20 54.85 55.57
C ASN A 29 -4.90 53.34 55.52
N ILE A 30 -3.96 52.92 54.65
CA ILE A 30 -3.20 51.66 54.79
C ILE A 30 -1.73 52.01 54.96
N GLN A 31 -1.14 51.64 56.09
CA GLN A 31 0.29 51.74 56.39
C GLN A 31 1.03 50.48 55.92
N PRO A 32 2.28 50.58 55.44
CA PRO A 32 3.05 49.44 54.95
C PRO A 32 3.74 48.70 56.09
N LYS A 33 3.06 47.73 56.71
CA LYS A 33 3.70 46.81 57.69
C LYS A 33 3.30 45.34 57.57
N ASP A 34 2.26 44.99 56.82
CA ASP A 34 1.76 43.61 56.77
C ASP A 34 2.12 42.87 55.47
N LEU A 35 3.36 43.03 54.99
CA LEU A 35 3.92 42.22 53.91
C LEU A 35 4.79 41.10 54.50
N ALA A 36 4.13 40.03 54.96
CA ALA A 36 4.76 38.71 55.02
C ALA A 36 4.61 38.04 53.64
N PRO A 37 5.69 37.59 52.97
CA PRO A 37 5.54 36.81 51.75
C PRO A 37 5.07 35.40 52.12
N THR A 38 3.77 35.19 52.05
CA THR A 38 3.15 33.87 51.94
C THR A 38 3.72 33.13 50.72
N GLY A 39 4.04 31.86 50.92
CA GLY A 39 4.75 31.00 49.96
C GLY A 39 4.23 31.11 48.53
N GLY A 40 5.17 31.25 47.60
CA GLY A 40 4.90 31.12 46.17
C GLY A 40 4.37 29.73 45.88
N GLN A 41 3.09 29.63 45.56
CA GLN A 41 2.56 28.46 44.88
C GLN A 41 3.19 28.43 43.49
N SER A 42 4.15 27.53 43.31
CA SER A 42 4.60 27.10 42.00
C SER A 42 3.39 26.50 41.30
N ALA A 43 2.83 27.24 40.35
CA ALA A 43 1.84 26.70 39.43
C ALA A 43 2.54 25.60 38.63
N SER A 44 2.34 24.35 39.04
CA SER A 44 2.76 23.19 38.27
C SER A 44 1.98 23.20 36.95
N GLN A 45 2.62 23.70 35.90
CA GLN A 45 2.12 23.58 34.54
C GLN A 45 1.84 22.09 34.28
N PRO A 46 0.65 21.71 33.78
CA PRO A 46 0.33 20.31 33.59
C PRO A 46 1.39 19.70 32.68
N ALA A 47 2.08 18.67 33.18
CA ALA A 47 3.06 17.94 32.41
C ALA A 47 2.35 17.44 31.13
N LYS A 48 2.87 17.84 29.96
CA LYS A 48 2.31 17.38 28.69
C LYS A 48 2.21 15.86 28.70
N ALA A 49 1.05 15.35 28.29
CA ALA A 49 0.81 13.92 28.24
C ALA A 49 1.87 13.23 27.37
N VAL A 50 2.35 12.09 27.85
CA VAL A 50 3.28 11.23 27.11
C VAL A 50 2.48 10.54 26.02
N VAL A 51 2.90 10.72 24.77
CA VAL A 51 2.17 10.24 23.58
C VAL A 51 2.81 9.02 22.95
N GLY A 52 4.00 8.66 23.40
CA GLY A 52 4.72 7.48 22.91
C GLY A 52 6.07 7.30 23.58
N THR A 53 6.82 6.34 23.05
CA THR A 53 8.19 6.03 23.49
C THR A 53 9.08 5.72 22.29
N ILE A 54 10.38 5.88 22.47
CA ILE A 54 11.37 5.41 21.52
C ILE A 54 11.65 3.93 21.80
N LYS A 55 11.30 3.06 20.86
CA LYS A 55 11.42 1.60 20.99
C LYS A 55 12.84 1.12 20.71
N VAL A 56 13.44 1.62 19.63
CA VAL A 56 14.77 1.23 19.18
C VAL A 56 15.58 2.48 18.85
N VAL A 57 16.86 2.49 19.24
CA VAL A 57 17.84 3.50 18.83
C VAL A 57 19.09 2.80 18.32
N THR A 58 19.51 3.12 17.11
CA THR A 58 20.82 2.76 16.57
C THR A 58 21.56 4.05 16.22
N GLY A 59 22.78 4.22 16.73
CA GLY A 59 23.56 5.45 16.54
C GLY A 59 23.09 6.61 17.43
N LEU A 60 23.19 7.84 16.92
CA LEU A 60 22.96 9.06 17.66
C LEU A 60 21.61 9.70 17.28
N VAL A 61 20.72 9.78 18.27
CA VAL A 61 19.40 10.39 18.13
C VAL A 61 19.26 11.50 19.16
N ASN A 62 18.97 12.71 18.71
CA ASN A 62 18.72 13.86 19.57
C ASN A 62 17.22 14.16 19.59
N LEU A 63 16.65 14.21 20.80
CA LEU A 63 15.31 14.70 21.03
C LEU A 63 15.40 16.12 21.58
N GLN A 64 14.79 17.06 20.86
CA GLN A 64 14.55 18.41 21.34
C GLN A 64 13.12 18.49 21.88
N THR A 65 12.97 18.78 23.15
CA THR A 65 11.65 18.96 23.77
C THR A 65 10.97 20.22 23.26
N SER A 66 9.66 20.33 23.46
CA SER A 66 8.93 21.57 23.14
C SER A 66 9.42 22.84 23.88
N GLU A 67 10.16 22.69 24.98
CA GLU A 67 10.83 23.78 25.72
C GLU A 67 12.20 24.15 25.11
N GLY A 68 12.61 23.51 24.03
CA GLY A 68 13.88 23.72 23.36
C GLY A 68 15.07 22.96 23.97
N LYS A 69 14.88 22.24 25.09
CA LYS A 69 15.93 21.42 25.71
C LYS A 69 16.28 20.22 24.83
N ASN A 70 17.57 20.01 24.58
CA ASN A 70 18.10 18.86 23.84
C ASN A 70 18.54 17.74 24.78
N LYS A 71 18.27 16.49 24.41
CA LYS A 71 18.82 15.31 25.07
C LYS A 71 19.06 14.19 24.06
N PHE A 72 20.06 13.36 24.36
CA PHE A 72 20.23 12.10 23.63
C PHE A 72 19.10 11.14 24.00
N ALA A 73 18.51 10.55 22.97
CA ALA A 73 17.49 9.53 23.11
C ALA A 73 18.11 8.14 23.23
N SER A 74 17.52 7.33 24.08
CA SER A 74 17.74 5.88 24.19
C SER A 74 16.39 5.16 24.16
N ALA A 75 16.41 3.83 24.04
CA ALA A 75 15.19 3.03 24.17
C ALA A 75 14.46 3.34 25.50
N GLY A 76 13.14 3.46 25.44
CA GLY A 76 12.28 3.88 26.55
C GLY A 76 12.16 5.40 26.74
N THR A 77 12.88 6.22 25.96
CA THR A 77 12.72 7.68 26.01
C THR A 77 11.29 8.07 25.66
N LYS A 78 10.61 8.76 26.57
CA LYS A 78 9.23 9.24 26.38
C LYS A 78 9.16 10.37 25.34
N LEU A 79 8.11 10.33 24.53
CA LEU A 79 7.75 11.32 23.52
C LEU A 79 6.56 12.14 24.00
N ASN A 80 6.58 13.45 23.74
CA ASN A 80 5.50 14.38 24.07
C ASN A 80 5.14 15.24 22.85
N VAL A 81 3.97 15.90 22.92
CA VAL A 81 3.54 16.85 21.89
C VAL A 81 4.50 18.06 21.82
N GLY A 82 4.97 18.34 20.61
CA GLY A 82 5.94 19.37 20.28
C GLY A 82 7.39 18.90 20.31
N ASP A 83 7.66 17.62 20.60
CA ASP A 83 9.02 17.09 20.53
C ASP A 83 9.51 16.97 19.08
N VAL A 84 10.80 17.28 18.88
CA VAL A 84 11.50 17.16 17.60
C VAL A 84 12.58 16.09 17.71
N ILE A 85 12.46 15.04 16.90
CA ILE A 85 13.38 13.92 16.84
C ILE A 85 14.32 14.13 15.65
N ASN A 86 15.63 14.09 15.91
CA ASN A 86 16.67 14.23 14.88
C ASN A 86 17.57 13.00 14.88
N THR A 87 17.56 12.22 13.80
CA THR A 87 18.52 11.15 13.57
C THR A 87 19.76 11.70 12.84
N GLN A 88 20.94 11.40 13.37
CA GLN A 88 22.21 11.80 12.73
C GLN A 88 22.56 10.88 11.55
N ALA A 89 23.71 11.12 10.93
CA ALA A 89 24.29 10.20 9.97
C ALA A 89 24.42 8.79 10.59
N LYS A 90 24.18 7.75 9.80
CA LYS A 90 24.23 6.33 10.22
C LYS A 90 23.38 6.00 11.46
N SER A 91 22.36 6.79 11.74
CA SER A 91 21.50 6.63 12.92
C SER A 91 20.06 6.36 12.51
N THR A 92 19.41 5.40 13.16
CA THR A 92 18.01 5.04 12.93
C THR A 92 17.27 4.93 14.26
N THR A 93 15.96 5.11 14.23
CA THR A 93 15.13 4.89 15.42
C THR A 93 13.74 4.43 15.04
N VAL A 94 13.12 3.67 15.94
CA VAL A 94 11.70 3.29 15.84
C VAL A 94 10.97 3.93 17.01
N LEU A 95 9.95 4.72 16.70
CA LEU A 95 9.03 5.32 17.63
C LEU A 95 7.79 4.44 17.74
N GLU A 96 7.22 4.31 18.94
CA GLU A 96 5.97 3.60 19.19
C GLU A 96 5.04 4.52 20.01
N PHE A 97 3.90 4.85 19.43
CA PHE A 97 2.89 5.73 20.02
C PHE A 97 1.84 4.92 20.80
N VAL A 98 1.12 5.60 21.69
CA VAL A 98 0.13 4.94 22.58
C VAL A 98 -1.02 4.28 21.84
N ASP A 99 -1.34 4.75 20.63
CA ASP A 99 -2.32 4.13 19.73
C ASP A 99 -1.78 2.94 18.93
N THR A 100 -0.58 2.46 19.26
CA THR A 100 0.19 1.43 18.54
C THR A 100 0.72 1.84 17.16
N THR A 101 0.67 3.14 16.80
CA THR A 101 1.37 3.63 15.61
C THR A 101 2.87 3.44 15.79
N GLN A 102 3.55 2.88 14.79
CA GLN A 102 5.01 2.77 14.78
C GLN A 102 5.59 3.60 13.63
N VAL A 103 6.62 4.40 13.93
CA VAL A 103 7.32 5.25 12.95
C VAL A 103 8.81 4.95 12.98
N ALA A 104 9.33 4.39 11.90
CA ALA A 104 10.75 4.17 11.72
C ALA A 104 11.38 5.36 10.99
N LEU A 105 12.43 5.96 11.56
CA LEU A 105 13.14 7.10 10.99
C LEU A 105 14.49 6.64 10.43
N ARG A 106 14.75 6.98 9.18
CA ARG A 106 16.05 6.74 8.51
C ARG A 106 17.12 7.74 8.99
N PRO A 107 18.40 7.58 8.62
CA PRO A 107 19.43 8.58 8.89
C PRO A 107 19.12 9.96 8.32
N ASN A 108 19.64 10.99 8.98
CA ASN A 108 19.48 12.39 8.60
C ASN A 108 18.03 12.90 8.58
N THR A 109 17.17 12.34 9.41
CA THR A 109 15.74 12.69 9.48
C THR A 109 15.46 13.70 10.58
N ARG A 110 14.56 14.64 10.29
CA ARG A 110 13.97 15.54 11.30
C ARG A 110 12.46 15.36 11.29
N PHE A 111 11.93 14.85 12.40
CA PHE A 111 10.54 14.49 12.59
C PHE A 111 9.96 15.25 13.79
N VAL A 112 8.71 15.69 13.71
CA VAL A 112 8.04 16.47 14.76
C VAL A 112 6.70 15.83 15.09
N VAL A 113 6.40 15.73 16.38
CA VAL A 113 5.05 15.42 16.88
C VAL A 113 4.30 16.74 17.06
N GLU A 114 3.48 17.14 16.09
CA GLU A 114 2.83 18.46 16.13
C GLU A 114 1.62 18.48 17.06
N ASN A 115 0.74 17.50 16.91
CA ASN A 115 -0.43 17.33 17.75
C ASN A 115 -0.73 15.85 17.93
N TYR A 116 -1.15 15.45 19.13
CA TYR A 116 -1.51 14.07 19.39
C TYR A 116 -2.50 13.98 20.54
N GLU A 117 -3.65 13.38 20.26
CA GLU A 117 -4.74 13.12 21.17
C GLU A 117 -5.30 11.73 20.89
N TYR A 118 -5.34 10.88 21.90
CA TYR A 118 -5.88 9.52 21.81
C TYR A 118 -6.89 9.32 22.93
N GLN A 119 -8.16 9.22 22.56
CA GLN A 119 -9.31 9.10 23.45
C GLN A 119 -10.01 7.76 23.18
N PRO A 120 -9.66 6.67 23.88
CA PRO A 120 -10.26 5.35 23.70
C PRO A 120 -11.80 5.36 23.67
N GLU A 121 -12.40 6.13 24.57
CA GLU A 121 -13.86 6.22 24.74
C GLU A 121 -14.52 7.25 23.81
N HIS A 122 -13.75 8.17 23.21
CA HIS A 122 -14.27 9.20 22.31
C HIS A 122 -13.45 9.27 21.00
N PRO A 123 -13.49 8.23 20.15
CA PRO A 123 -12.64 8.15 18.95
C PRO A 123 -12.77 9.33 17.98
N ILE A 124 -13.89 10.06 18.01
CA ILE A 124 -14.09 11.25 17.16
C ILE A 124 -13.14 12.41 17.52
N ALA A 125 -12.62 12.43 18.75
CA ALA A 125 -11.64 13.41 19.22
C ALA A 125 -10.19 12.98 18.98
N ASP A 126 -9.97 11.77 18.46
CA ASP A 126 -8.62 11.29 18.15
C ASP A 126 -7.94 12.21 17.13
N LYS A 127 -6.65 12.45 17.35
CA LYS A 127 -5.82 13.27 16.48
C LYS A 127 -4.37 12.84 16.54
N ALA A 128 -3.72 12.69 15.40
CA ALA A 128 -2.31 12.37 15.25
C ALA A 128 -1.74 13.16 14.08
N GLU A 129 -1.16 14.32 14.37
CA GLU A 129 -0.49 15.17 13.40
C GLU A 129 1.02 15.10 13.59
N PHE A 130 1.69 14.63 12.54
CA PHE A 130 3.14 14.55 12.47
C PHE A 130 3.67 15.45 11.38
N LYS A 131 4.94 15.85 11.48
CA LYS A 131 5.62 16.58 10.42
C LYS A 131 6.98 15.97 10.11
N LEU A 132 7.17 15.62 8.84
CA LEU A 132 8.47 15.26 8.27
C LEU A 132 9.09 16.51 7.64
N VAL A 133 10.19 16.99 8.22
CA VAL A 133 10.88 18.19 7.73
C VAL A 133 11.93 17.85 6.67
N LYS A 134 12.68 16.76 6.88
CA LYS A 134 13.67 16.23 5.94
C LYS A 134 13.97 14.76 6.23
N GLY A 135 14.57 14.06 5.27
CA GLY A 135 14.96 12.66 5.41
C GLY A 135 13.80 11.75 5.03
N GLY A 136 13.51 10.73 5.82
CA GLY A 136 12.45 9.80 5.47
C GLY A 136 12.00 8.92 6.63
N LEU A 137 10.84 8.34 6.46
CA LEU A 137 10.21 7.49 7.46
C LEU A 137 9.39 6.40 6.80
N ARG A 138 9.22 5.31 7.52
CA ARG A 138 8.14 4.35 7.28
C ARG A 138 7.21 4.37 8.48
N THR A 139 5.91 4.40 8.22
CA THR A 139 4.88 4.44 9.24
C THR A 139 3.93 3.29 9.08
N LEU A 140 3.76 2.53 10.16
CA LEU A 140 2.68 1.58 10.32
C LEU A 140 1.65 2.20 11.26
N THR A 141 0.45 2.49 10.74
CA THR A 141 -0.54 3.28 11.45
C THR A 141 -1.32 2.44 12.45
N GLY A 142 -1.49 2.98 13.66
CA GLY A 142 -2.22 2.38 14.77
C GLY A 142 -3.72 2.61 14.72
N LEU A 143 -4.35 2.60 15.89
CA LEU A 143 -5.80 2.68 16.06
C LEU A 143 -6.39 4.00 15.56
N ILE A 144 -5.72 5.14 15.77
CA ILE A 144 -6.24 6.47 15.37
C ILE A 144 -6.52 6.51 13.86
N GLY A 145 -5.63 5.92 13.06
CA GLY A 145 -5.78 5.87 11.60
C GLY A 145 -6.91 4.98 11.09
N LYS A 146 -7.58 4.24 11.97
CA LYS A 146 -8.56 3.19 11.65
C LYS A 146 -9.94 3.41 12.29
N ARG A 147 -10.11 4.45 13.12
CA ARG A 147 -11.34 4.71 13.87
C ARG A 147 -11.64 6.20 13.94
N GLY A 148 -12.88 6.54 14.31
CA GLY A 148 -13.27 7.94 14.50
C GLY A 148 -13.32 8.72 13.19
N SER A 149 -12.54 9.79 13.09
CA SER A 149 -12.51 10.69 11.93
C SER A 149 -11.51 10.24 10.86
N ALA A 150 -11.89 10.32 9.59
CA ALA A 150 -11.00 10.03 8.46
C ALA A 150 -9.79 10.97 8.38
N ASP A 151 -9.89 12.16 8.98
CA ASP A 151 -8.83 13.17 9.02
C ASP A 151 -8.07 13.16 10.36
N ALA A 152 -8.30 12.15 11.21
CA ALA A 152 -7.65 12.06 12.52
C ALA A 152 -6.14 11.91 12.42
N PHE A 153 -5.62 11.36 11.32
CA PHE A 153 -4.18 11.20 11.11
C PHE A 153 -3.70 12.03 9.91
N ALA A 154 -2.63 12.80 10.12
CA ALA A 154 -1.97 13.56 9.07
C ALA A 154 -0.44 13.55 9.24
N LEU A 155 0.29 13.20 8.17
CA LEU A 155 1.71 13.46 8.05
C LEU A 155 1.94 14.65 7.13
N LYS A 156 2.38 15.77 7.69
CA LYS A 156 2.70 16.99 6.95
C LYS A 156 4.15 16.98 6.50
N SER A 157 4.39 17.62 5.37
CA SER A 157 5.72 17.94 4.86
C SER A 157 5.73 19.35 4.30
N GLU A 158 6.88 19.82 3.84
CA GLU A 158 6.96 21.10 3.12
C GLU A 158 6.20 21.08 1.78
N THR A 159 6.03 19.89 1.19
CA THR A 159 5.42 19.72 -0.14
C THR A 159 3.93 19.37 -0.09
N ALA A 160 3.50 18.55 0.87
CA ALA A 160 2.16 17.97 0.90
C ALA A 160 1.76 17.51 2.30
N THR A 161 0.47 17.26 2.48
CA THR A 161 -0.09 16.52 3.62
C THR A 161 -0.54 15.14 3.16
N ILE A 162 -0.14 14.11 3.90
CA ILE A 162 -0.56 12.72 3.69
C ILE A 162 -1.58 12.38 4.78
N GLY A 163 -2.84 12.23 4.40
CA GLY A 163 -3.86 11.58 5.21
C GLY A 163 -3.87 10.08 4.94
N ILE A 164 -4.37 9.30 5.90
CA ILE A 164 -4.42 7.84 5.78
C ILE A 164 -5.84 7.33 5.97
N ARG A 165 -6.08 6.11 5.48
CA ARG A 165 -7.22 5.28 5.85
C ARG A 165 -6.75 3.89 6.29
N GLY A 166 -5.89 3.84 7.31
CA GLY A 166 -5.24 2.63 7.82
C GLY A 166 -4.21 2.02 6.85
N THR A 167 -2.92 2.22 7.10
CA THR A 167 -1.88 2.04 6.06
C THR A 167 -0.48 1.71 6.64
N ASP A 168 0.30 0.95 5.88
CA ASP A 168 1.78 0.92 5.96
C ASP A 168 2.34 1.70 4.76
N PHE A 169 3.01 2.81 5.00
CA PHE A 169 3.57 3.63 3.93
C PHE A 169 4.95 4.18 4.28
N THR A 170 5.72 4.47 3.24
CA THR A 170 7.04 5.08 3.33
C THR A 170 7.01 6.43 2.64
N ALA A 171 7.57 7.45 3.29
CA ALA A 171 7.71 8.80 2.75
C ALA A 171 9.17 9.25 2.85
N ARG A 172 9.66 9.89 1.78
CA ARG A 172 11.03 10.41 1.70
C ARG A 172 11.03 11.79 1.07
N ILE A 173 11.65 12.74 1.76
CA ILE A 173 11.91 14.08 1.25
C ILE A 173 13.36 14.14 0.77
N CYS A 174 13.53 14.58 -0.48
CA CYS A 174 14.81 14.80 -1.11
C CYS A 174 14.95 16.26 -1.50
N LYS A 175 16.16 16.82 -1.41
CA LYS A 175 16.44 18.17 -1.93
C LYS A 175 17.30 18.11 -3.17
N GLY A 176 16.95 18.89 -4.20
CA GLY A 176 17.70 18.93 -5.46
C GLY A 176 17.91 17.53 -6.05
N ASN A 177 19.17 17.19 -6.36
CA ASN A 177 19.52 15.91 -6.99
C ASN A 177 19.83 14.76 -6.00
N GLU A 178 19.54 14.93 -4.70
CA GLU A 178 19.88 13.95 -3.65
C GLU A 178 19.42 12.54 -4.04
N CYS A 179 18.13 12.37 -4.35
CA CYS A 179 17.57 11.05 -4.61
C CYS A 179 17.97 10.45 -5.96
N THR A 180 18.30 11.30 -6.94
CA THR A 180 18.90 10.86 -8.19
C THR A 180 20.30 10.27 -7.99
N ARG A 181 21.12 10.86 -7.10
CA ARG A 181 22.44 10.32 -6.74
C ARG A 181 22.33 9.03 -5.94
N LEU A 182 21.40 8.99 -4.99
CA LEU A 182 21.20 7.80 -4.14
C LEU A 182 20.70 6.60 -4.96
N ALA A 183 19.78 6.80 -5.90
CA ALA A 183 19.31 5.77 -6.82
C ALA A 183 20.40 5.27 -7.78
N LYS A 184 21.47 6.06 -8.02
CA LYS A 184 22.67 5.62 -8.76
C LYS A 184 23.69 4.86 -7.89
N GLY A 185 23.38 4.60 -6.62
CA GLY A 185 24.26 3.86 -5.71
C GLY A 185 25.37 4.70 -5.07
N GLU A 186 25.31 6.03 -5.13
CA GLU A 186 26.31 6.93 -4.52
C GLU A 186 26.10 7.17 -3.01
N SER A 187 25.23 6.38 -2.37
CA SER A 187 24.99 6.37 -0.93
C SER A 187 25.98 5.46 -0.21
N ASP A 188 26.30 5.75 1.06
CA ASP A 188 26.99 4.84 1.98
C ASP A 188 26.51 3.39 1.76
N LYS A 189 27.43 2.49 1.39
CA LYS A 189 27.20 1.08 1.02
C LYS A 189 26.36 0.35 2.08
N ALA A 190 25.06 0.43 1.91
CA ALA A 190 24.09 -0.54 2.39
C ALA A 190 23.93 -1.55 1.26
N THR A 191 24.52 -2.73 1.42
CA THR A 191 24.39 -3.84 0.46
C THR A 191 22.92 -4.18 0.29
N ALA A 192 22.33 -3.76 -0.83
CA ALA A 192 20.96 -4.09 -1.20
C ALA A 192 20.87 -5.58 -1.54
N THR A 193 20.50 -6.39 -0.57
CA THR A 193 19.86 -7.67 -0.87
C THR A 193 18.40 -7.37 -1.18
N ASN A 194 18.01 -7.56 -2.45
CA ASN A 194 16.65 -7.44 -2.99
C ASN A 194 15.57 -7.56 -1.91
N THR A 195 15.17 -6.43 -1.33
CA THR A 195 14.26 -6.41 -0.20
C THR A 195 12.86 -6.47 -0.75
N SER A 196 12.41 -7.72 -0.89
CA SER A 196 11.04 -8.21 -0.90
C SER A 196 9.97 -7.17 -1.24
N THR A 197 9.57 -7.18 -2.51
CA THR A 197 8.22 -6.87 -3.01
C THR A 197 7.18 -7.85 -2.45
N ALA A 198 7.30 -8.24 -1.17
CA ALA A 198 6.84 -9.50 -0.55
C ALA A 198 5.39 -9.89 -0.85
N ASP A 199 4.56 -8.90 -1.17
CA ASP A 199 3.14 -9.06 -1.36
C ASP A 199 2.66 -8.91 -2.80
N VAL A 200 3.48 -8.35 -3.70
CA VAL A 200 3.10 -8.18 -5.10
C VAL A 200 3.33 -9.49 -5.84
N ALA A 201 2.24 -10.18 -6.17
CA ALA A 201 2.30 -11.43 -6.92
C ALA A 201 2.77 -11.21 -8.36
N GLY A 202 2.26 -10.15 -9.00
CA GLY A 202 2.62 -9.78 -10.36
C GLY A 202 2.28 -8.34 -10.70
N ARG A 203 2.61 -7.95 -11.92
CA ARG A 203 2.29 -6.62 -12.47
C ARG A 203 1.77 -6.74 -13.89
N ILE A 204 0.87 -5.83 -14.25
CA ILE A 204 0.34 -5.77 -15.61
C ILE A 204 1.43 -5.26 -16.56
N SER A 205 1.86 -6.09 -17.50
CA SER A 205 2.92 -5.72 -18.44
C SER A 205 2.36 -5.14 -19.73
N GLN A 206 1.20 -5.62 -20.18
CA GLN A 206 0.46 -5.15 -21.35
C GLN A 206 -1.04 -5.30 -21.10
N LEU A 207 -1.84 -4.42 -21.66
CA LEU A 207 -3.29 -4.59 -21.70
C LEU A 207 -3.89 -3.85 -22.90
N THR A 208 -5.07 -4.28 -23.31
CA THR A 208 -5.98 -3.57 -24.22
C THR A 208 -7.37 -3.66 -23.63
N GLY A 209 -8.15 -2.58 -23.70
CA GLY A 209 -9.47 -2.51 -23.09
C GLY A 209 -9.42 -2.24 -21.59
N GLU A 210 -10.52 -2.51 -20.89
CA GLU A 210 -10.62 -2.30 -19.46
C GLU A 210 -10.20 -3.55 -18.67
N LEU A 211 -9.51 -3.33 -17.57
CA LEU A 211 -8.97 -4.37 -16.70
C LEU A 211 -9.21 -3.99 -15.24
N PHE A 212 -9.62 -4.95 -14.42
CA PHE A 212 -9.89 -4.71 -13.01
C PHE A 212 -9.26 -5.78 -12.14
N ALA A 213 -8.86 -5.40 -10.93
CA ALA A 213 -8.65 -6.33 -9.82
C ALA A 213 -9.82 -6.23 -8.85
N VAL A 214 -10.29 -7.38 -8.38
CA VAL A 214 -11.31 -7.50 -7.33
C VAL A 214 -10.65 -8.18 -6.14
N SER A 215 -10.59 -7.47 -5.02
CA SER A 215 -10.09 -8.00 -3.75
C SER A 215 -11.00 -9.09 -3.18
N VAL A 216 -10.52 -9.80 -2.15
CA VAL A 216 -11.32 -10.83 -1.46
C VAL A 216 -12.54 -10.25 -0.75
N GLU A 217 -12.50 -8.96 -0.39
CA GLU A 217 -13.62 -8.19 0.16
C GLU A 217 -14.58 -7.67 -0.92
N GLY A 218 -14.32 -7.95 -2.19
CA GLY A 218 -15.15 -7.50 -3.32
C GLY A 218 -14.90 -6.06 -3.78
N LYS A 219 -13.94 -5.34 -3.18
CA LYS A 219 -13.53 -4.01 -3.67
C LYS A 219 -12.89 -4.17 -5.05
N ARG A 220 -13.47 -3.48 -6.04
CA ARG A 220 -13.00 -3.47 -7.43
C ARG A 220 -12.20 -2.22 -7.72
N ARG A 221 -11.03 -2.37 -8.34
CA ARG A 221 -10.14 -1.27 -8.78
C ARG A 221 -9.73 -1.46 -10.22
N ALA A 222 -9.66 -0.37 -10.99
CA ALA A 222 -9.14 -0.41 -12.35
C ALA A 222 -7.63 -0.66 -12.34
N LEU A 223 -7.13 -1.42 -13.32
CA LEU A 223 -5.72 -1.69 -13.51
C LEU A 223 -5.25 -1.03 -14.81
N GLN A 224 -4.00 -0.58 -14.79
CA GLN A 224 -3.28 -0.06 -15.94
C GLN A 224 -1.89 -0.70 -16.02
N LYS A 225 -1.12 -0.37 -17.06
CA LYS A 225 0.24 -0.89 -17.22
C LYS A 225 1.09 -0.53 -15.99
N GLY A 226 1.77 -1.53 -15.44
CA GLY A 226 2.56 -1.42 -14.23
C GLY A 226 1.77 -1.67 -12.94
N SER A 227 0.44 -1.60 -12.93
CA SER A 227 -0.36 -1.85 -11.72
C SER A 227 -0.03 -3.21 -11.11
N ALA A 228 0.09 -3.22 -9.78
CA ALA A 228 0.31 -4.44 -9.00
C ALA A 228 -0.94 -5.34 -8.99
N VAL A 229 -0.69 -6.64 -8.88
CA VAL A 229 -1.65 -7.70 -8.62
C VAL A 229 -1.19 -8.45 -7.36
N PHE A 230 -2.10 -8.71 -6.44
CA PHE A 230 -1.83 -9.33 -5.15
C PHE A 230 -2.40 -10.76 -5.08
N ALA A 231 -1.87 -11.58 -4.18
CA ALA A 231 -2.49 -12.84 -3.83
C ALA A 231 -3.91 -12.61 -3.25
N GLY A 232 -4.83 -13.49 -3.56
CA GLY A 232 -6.26 -13.40 -3.24
C GLY A 232 -7.10 -12.64 -4.26
N GLU A 233 -6.51 -11.73 -5.04
CA GLU A 233 -7.26 -10.92 -6.01
C GLU A 233 -7.72 -11.73 -7.24
N THR A 234 -8.89 -11.35 -7.75
CA THR A 234 -9.40 -11.76 -9.05
C THR A 234 -9.13 -10.70 -10.10
N ILE A 235 -8.48 -11.09 -11.20
CA ILE A 235 -8.25 -10.24 -12.36
C ILE A 235 -9.41 -10.46 -13.34
N ASP A 236 -10.15 -9.39 -13.63
CA ASP A 236 -11.28 -9.38 -14.55
C ASP A 236 -10.92 -8.56 -15.80
N VAL A 237 -10.86 -9.24 -16.94
CA VAL A 237 -10.63 -8.61 -18.25
C VAL A 237 -11.98 -8.37 -18.92
N SER A 238 -12.31 -7.11 -19.22
CA SER A 238 -13.52 -6.80 -19.97
C SER A 238 -13.50 -7.44 -21.36
N GLU A 239 -14.70 -7.69 -21.91
CA GLU A 239 -14.86 -8.22 -23.27
C GLU A 239 -14.13 -7.34 -24.31
N GLY A 240 -13.60 -7.94 -25.37
CA GLY A 240 -12.92 -7.23 -26.46
C GLY A 240 -11.45 -6.82 -26.19
N GLY A 241 -10.96 -6.97 -24.96
CA GLY A 241 -9.59 -6.68 -24.55
C GLY A 241 -8.70 -7.91 -24.37
N PHE A 242 -7.52 -7.70 -23.79
CA PHE A 242 -6.70 -8.74 -23.17
C PHE A 242 -5.80 -8.11 -22.09
N ALA A 243 -5.27 -8.94 -21.20
CA ALA A 243 -4.26 -8.54 -20.24
C ALA A 243 -3.08 -9.50 -20.24
N VAL A 244 -1.86 -8.97 -20.10
CA VAL A 244 -0.65 -9.74 -19.83
C VAL A 244 -0.16 -9.39 -18.44
N VAL A 245 0.01 -10.40 -17.60
CA VAL A 245 0.51 -10.28 -16.23
C VAL A 245 1.90 -10.92 -16.17
N SER A 246 2.89 -10.15 -15.74
CA SER A 246 4.22 -10.66 -15.40
C SER A 246 4.27 -10.90 -13.89
N MET A 247 4.42 -12.15 -13.47
CA MET A 247 4.55 -12.53 -12.06
C MET A 247 5.98 -12.34 -11.56
N ALA A 248 6.16 -12.27 -10.24
CA ALA A 248 7.47 -12.07 -9.61
C ALA A 248 8.48 -13.19 -9.89
N ASP A 249 8.01 -14.42 -10.14
CA ASP A 249 8.84 -15.58 -10.47
C ASP A 249 9.15 -15.67 -11.97
N SER A 250 8.82 -14.64 -12.75
CA SER A 250 8.86 -14.65 -14.21
C SER A 250 7.83 -15.57 -14.88
N THR A 251 6.77 -16.01 -14.20
CA THR A 251 5.57 -16.55 -14.88
C THR A 251 4.91 -15.44 -15.69
N ARG A 252 4.45 -15.75 -16.90
CA ARG A 252 3.69 -14.82 -17.75
C ARG A 252 2.33 -15.40 -18.04
N LEU A 253 1.28 -14.62 -17.80
CA LEU A 253 -0.11 -15.01 -17.99
C LEU A 253 -0.75 -14.05 -19.00
N THR A 254 -1.32 -14.56 -20.08
CA THR A 254 -2.16 -13.79 -21.00
C THR A 254 -3.61 -14.20 -20.78
N LEU A 255 -4.46 -13.24 -20.46
CA LEU A 255 -5.90 -13.41 -20.28
C LEU A 255 -6.65 -12.75 -21.44
N PRO A 256 -7.36 -13.51 -22.29
CA PRO A 256 -8.28 -12.96 -23.29
C PRO A 256 -9.43 -12.18 -22.66
N GLY A 257 -10.05 -11.30 -23.45
CA GLY A 257 -11.27 -10.58 -23.06
C GLY A 257 -12.37 -11.54 -22.59
N GLY A 258 -13.11 -11.11 -21.57
CA GLY A 258 -14.15 -11.93 -20.94
C GLY A 258 -13.63 -12.97 -19.95
N SER A 259 -12.32 -13.04 -19.72
CA SER A 259 -11.71 -13.95 -18.74
C SER A 259 -11.68 -13.35 -17.34
N SER A 260 -11.87 -14.22 -16.35
CA SER A 260 -11.77 -13.90 -14.92
C SER A 260 -10.92 -14.97 -14.24
N MET A 261 -9.84 -14.55 -13.58
CA MET A 261 -8.89 -15.46 -12.96
C MET A 261 -8.41 -14.92 -11.62
N GLN A 262 -8.46 -15.76 -10.60
CA GLN A 262 -7.97 -15.45 -9.27
C GLN A 262 -6.52 -15.89 -9.10
N VAL A 263 -5.69 -15.03 -8.50
CA VAL A 263 -4.38 -15.40 -7.95
C VAL A 263 -4.60 -15.97 -6.55
N ALA A 264 -5.11 -17.20 -6.47
CA ALA A 264 -5.61 -17.80 -5.23
C ALA A 264 -4.56 -17.86 -4.10
N ALA A 265 -3.31 -18.18 -4.44
CA ALA A 265 -2.18 -18.09 -3.51
C ALA A 265 -0.90 -17.82 -4.29
N TYR A 266 -0.06 -16.92 -3.79
CA TYR A 266 1.22 -16.65 -4.42
C TYR A 266 2.27 -16.26 -3.39
N ARG A 267 3.43 -16.91 -3.47
CA ARG A 267 4.62 -16.55 -2.71
C ARG A 267 5.84 -17.03 -3.47
N TYR A 268 6.77 -16.11 -3.71
CA TYR A 268 8.03 -16.44 -4.37
C TYR A 268 9.20 -16.18 -3.41
N ALA A 269 9.87 -17.27 -3.00
CA ALA A 269 10.99 -17.24 -2.08
C ALA A 269 12.18 -17.97 -2.72
N PRO A 270 12.98 -17.30 -3.58
CA PRO A 270 14.10 -17.96 -4.29
C PRO A 270 15.19 -18.50 -3.35
N ALA A 271 15.36 -17.91 -2.16
CA ALA A 271 16.28 -18.42 -1.13
C ALA A 271 15.73 -19.65 -0.38
N SER A 272 14.44 -19.95 -0.52
CA SER A 272 13.80 -21.13 0.10
C SER A 272 12.72 -21.68 -0.84
N PRO A 273 13.11 -22.26 -2.01
CA PRO A 273 12.19 -22.60 -3.09
C PRO A 273 11.01 -23.47 -2.66
N GLN A 274 11.25 -24.45 -1.78
CA GLN A 274 10.27 -25.36 -1.17
C GLN A 274 9.05 -24.65 -0.55
N THR A 275 9.23 -23.41 -0.15
CA THR A 275 8.20 -22.61 0.50
C THR A 275 7.43 -21.73 -0.51
N SER A 276 7.91 -21.63 -1.74
CA SER A 276 7.24 -20.89 -2.81
C SER A 276 5.98 -21.63 -3.26
N VAL A 277 4.92 -20.89 -3.60
CA VAL A 277 3.67 -21.42 -4.12
C VAL A 277 3.09 -20.48 -5.17
N ALA A 278 2.49 -21.03 -6.22
CA ALA A 278 1.73 -20.27 -7.21
C ALA A 278 0.46 -21.06 -7.58
N SER A 279 -0.69 -20.57 -7.11
CA SER A 279 -2.00 -21.17 -7.34
C SER A 279 -2.88 -20.16 -8.07
N PHE A 280 -3.36 -20.53 -9.25
CA PHE A 280 -4.22 -19.72 -10.10
C PHE A 280 -5.56 -20.42 -10.29
N LYS A 281 -6.66 -19.74 -10.05
CA LYS A 281 -8.01 -20.29 -10.27
C LYS A 281 -8.66 -19.56 -11.44
N LEU A 282 -8.88 -20.25 -12.55
CA LEU A 282 -9.62 -19.72 -13.69
C LEU A 282 -11.12 -19.86 -13.38
N LEU A 283 -11.81 -18.73 -13.26
CA LEU A 283 -13.24 -18.66 -12.92
C LEU A 283 -14.09 -18.60 -14.18
N LYS A 284 -13.64 -17.86 -15.19
CA LYS A 284 -14.33 -17.69 -16.48
C LYS A 284 -13.29 -17.54 -17.59
N GLY A 285 -13.62 -18.05 -18.77
CA GLY A 285 -12.91 -17.76 -20.01
C GLY A 285 -11.64 -18.58 -20.16
N ALA A 286 -10.51 -17.92 -20.39
CA ALA A 286 -9.28 -18.60 -20.72
C ALA A 286 -8.03 -17.93 -20.13
N VAL A 287 -6.94 -18.68 -20.10
CA VAL A 287 -5.61 -18.17 -19.78
C VAL A 287 -4.57 -18.91 -20.61
N ARG A 288 -3.63 -18.15 -21.18
CA ARG A 288 -2.35 -18.67 -21.66
C ARG A 288 -1.31 -18.46 -20.60
N ALA A 289 -0.50 -19.45 -20.29
CA ALA A 289 0.54 -19.34 -19.28
C ALA A 289 1.87 -19.90 -19.78
N VAL A 290 2.96 -19.22 -19.42
CA VAL A 290 4.31 -19.79 -19.41
C VAL A 290 4.85 -19.65 -18.00
N THR A 291 5.10 -20.78 -17.35
CA THR A 291 5.52 -20.78 -15.93
C THR A 291 6.98 -20.37 -15.73
N GLY A 292 7.25 -19.77 -14.58
CA GLY A 292 8.52 -19.19 -14.19
C GLY A 292 9.38 -20.08 -13.30
N ALA A 293 10.15 -19.43 -12.43
CA ALA A 293 11.13 -20.06 -11.56
C ALA A 293 10.52 -21.02 -10.53
N ILE A 294 9.29 -20.76 -10.04
CA ILE A 294 8.65 -21.67 -9.07
C ILE A 294 8.39 -23.03 -9.73
N ALA A 295 7.83 -23.06 -10.94
CA ALA A 295 7.56 -24.34 -11.63
C ALA A 295 8.84 -25.12 -12.00
N LYS A 296 9.97 -24.42 -12.17
CA LYS A 296 11.26 -25.05 -12.44
C LYS A 296 11.87 -25.68 -11.18
N ALA A 297 11.77 -24.99 -10.05
CA ALA A 297 12.34 -25.45 -8.78
C ALA A 297 11.40 -26.43 -8.04
N GLU A 298 10.13 -26.07 -7.92
CA GLU A 298 9.09 -26.79 -7.17
C GLU A 298 7.82 -26.94 -8.04
N PRO A 299 7.83 -27.84 -9.04
CA PRO A 299 6.70 -28.02 -9.96
C PRO A 299 5.38 -28.35 -9.25
N ASN A 300 5.44 -29.13 -8.16
CA ASN A 300 4.26 -29.49 -7.36
C ASN A 300 3.57 -28.29 -6.68
N ASN A 301 4.28 -27.17 -6.56
CA ASN A 301 3.78 -25.95 -5.94
C ASN A 301 3.16 -24.98 -6.95
N VAL A 302 3.10 -25.33 -8.24
CA VAL A 302 2.41 -24.56 -9.28
C VAL A 302 1.19 -25.30 -9.77
N LYS A 303 0.01 -24.69 -9.56
CA LYS A 303 -1.28 -25.30 -9.89
C LYS A 303 -2.20 -24.28 -10.55
N PHE A 304 -2.88 -24.73 -11.60
CA PHE A 304 -4.04 -24.05 -12.16
C PHE A 304 -5.29 -24.85 -11.80
N PHE A 305 -6.34 -24.17 -11.36
CA PHE A 305 -7.58 -24.79 -10.95
C PHE A 305 -8.75 -24.20 -11.72
N THR A 306 -9.73 -25.05 -12.01
CA THR A 306 -11.10 -24.67 -12.34
C THR A 306 -12.03 -25.31 -11.32
N GLU A 307 -13.35 -25.12 -11.46
CA GLU A 307 -14.31 -25.91 -10.67
C GLU A 307 -14.23 -27.41 -11.01
N THR A 308 -13.84 -27.74 -12.24
CA THR A 308 -13.93 -29.10 -12.80
C THR A 308 -12.61 -29.89 -12.76
N ALA A 309 -11.47 -29.21 -12.67
CA ALA A 309 -10.17 -29.87 -12.71
C ALA A 309 -9.05 -29.07 -12.02
N THR A 310 -7.99 -29.79 -11.68
CA THR A 310 -6.69 -29.23 -11.32
C THR A 310 -5.67 -29.59 -12.40
N VAL A 311 -4.86 -28.62 -12.79
CA VAL A 311 -3.74 -28.80 -13.71
C VAL A 311 -2.44 -28.56 -12.92
N GLY A 312 -1.72 -29.64 -12.65
CA GLY A 312 -0.39 -29.60 -12.03
C GLY A 312 0.69 -29.37 -13.09
N ILE A 313 1.60 -28.43 -12.81
CA ILE A 313 2.57 -27.96 -13.80
C ILE A 313 3.97 -28.49 -13.55
N ARG A 314 4.66 -28.90 -14.62
CA ARG A 314 6.09 -29.21 -14.59
C ARG A 314 6.86 -28.41 -15.64
N GLY A 315 7.04 -27.11 -15.37
CA GLY A 315 7.84 -26.19 -16.20
C GLY A 315 7.34 -26.04 -17.63
N THR A 316 6.11 -25.53 -17.81
CA THR A 316 5.37 -25.67 -19.07
C THR A 316 4.83 -24.36 -19.63
N ALA A 317 4.49 -24.43 -20.93
CA ALA A 317 3.66 -23.47 -21.64
C ALA A 317 2.32 -24.11 -21.96
N ILE A 318 1.22 -23.54 -21.45
CA ILE A 318 -0.12 -24.10 -21.54
C ILE A 318 -1.14 -23.05 -21.96
N ASP A 319 -2.24 -23.50 -22.55
CA ASP A 319 -3.49 -22.75 -22.65
C ASP A 319 -4.59 -23.53 -21.92
N ILE A 320 -5.40 -22.82 -21.13
CA ILE A 320 -6.57 -23.37 -20.45
C ILE A 320 -7.78 -22.54 -20.88
N SER A 321 -8.86 -23.19 -21.29
CA SER A 321 -10.09 -22.50 -21.71
C SER A 321 -11.34 -23.23 -21.26
N CYS A 322 -12.35 -22.47 -20.85
CA CYS A 322 -13.69 -22.95 -20.55
C CYS A 322 -14.66 -22.41 -21.60
N THR A 323 -15.23 -23.30 -22.40
CA THR A 323 -16.14 -22.95 -23.48
C THR A 323 -17.53 -23.56 -23.30
N SER A 324 -18.54 -22.88 -23.83
CA SER A 324 -19.86 -23.47 -24.00
C SER A 324 -19.79 -24.61 -25.03
N VAL A 325 -20.87 -25.39 -25.11
CA VAL A 325 -21.08 -26.34 -26.22
C VAL A 325 -21.12 -25.66 -27.59
N SER A 326 -21.38 -24.35 -27.63
CA SER A 326 -21.39 -23.53 -28.86
C SER A 326 -20.06 -22.81 -29.15
N GLY A 327 -19.02 -23.00 -28.33
CA GLY A 327 -17.66 -22.51 -28.60
C GLY A 327 -17.31 -21.12 -28.08
N GLY A 328 -18.15 -20.49 -27.25
CA GLY A 328 -17.87 -19.20 -26.61
C GLY A 328 -17.25 -19.34 -25.21
N LEU A 329 -16.45 -18.37 -24.78
CA LEU A 329 -15.86 -18.34 -23.43
C LEU A 329 -16.93 -18.16 -22.35
N VAL A 330 -16.95 -19.07 -21.35
CA VAL A 330 -17.96 -19.10 -20.28
C VAL A 330 -17.33 -19.37 -18.91
N VAL A 331 -18.17 -19.37 -17.86
CA VAL A 331 -17.76 -19.72 -16.49
C VAL A 331 -17.24 -21.15 -16.46
N CYS A 332 -16.09 -21.35 -15.83
CA CYS A 332 -15.41 -22.64 -15.66
C CYS A 332 -16.10 -23.52 -14.61
N SER A 333 -17.34 -23.90 -14.90
CA SER A 333 -18.20 -24.75 -14.06
C SER A 333 -18.40 -26.13 -14.68
N GLY A 334 -19.09 -27.03 -13.97
CA GLY A 334 -19.46 -28.35 -14.49
C GLY A 334 -20.22 -28.33 -15.82
N GLY A 335 -20.86 -27.22 -16.18
CA GLY A 335 -21.57 -27.07 -17.47
C GLY A 335 -20.72 -26.62 -18.66
N ALA A 336 -19.41 -26.40 -18.47
CA ALA A 336 -18.51 -25.95 -19.53
C ALA A 336 -17.62 -27.10 -20.04
N ASN A 337 -17.22 -27.03 -21.31
CA ASN A 337 -16.11 -27.80 -21.82
C ASN A 337 -14.82 -27.18 -21.31
N LEU A 338 -14.02 -27.94 -20.56
CA LEU A 338 -12.68 -27.53 -20.17
C LEU A 338 -11.67 -28.13 -21.14
N THR A 339 -10.90 -27.28 -21.81
CA THR A 339 -9.79 -27.70 -22.66
C THR A 339 -8.48 -27.19 -22.08
N VAL A 340 -7.48 -28.06 -22.00
CA VAL A 340 -6.11 -27.76 -21.61
C VAL A 340 -5.18 -28.18 -22.74
N GLU A 341 -4.47 -27.23 -23.32
CA GLU A 341 -3.53 -27.46 -24.42
C GLU A 341 -2.11 -27.29 -23.92
N LEU A 342 -1.24 -28.27 -24.21
CA LEU A 342 0.14 -28.24 -23.75
C LEU A 342 1.10 -27.98 -24.90
N ARG A 343 1.64 -26.77 -24.98
CA ARG A 343 2.62 -26.40 -26.02
C ARG A 343 4.02 -26.95 -25.74
N ASN A 344 4.42 -27.00 -24.46
CA ASN A 344 5.75 -27.47 -24.06
C ASN A 344 5.74 -28.10 -22.66
N GLY A 345 6.52 -29.16 -22.48
CA GLY A 345 6.76 -29.87 -21.22
C GLY A 345 5.78 -31.01 -20.99
N GLN A 346 5.39 -31.21 -19.74
CA GLN A 346 4.46 -32.25 -19.30
C GLN A 346 3.60 -31.71 -18.15
N ILE A 347 2.31 -32.06 -18.14
CA ILE A 347 1.39 -31.69 -17.08
C ILE A 347 0.60 -32.90 -16.61
N ILE A 348 0.00 -32.79 -15.43
CA ILE A 348 -1.00 -33.73 -14.95
C ILE A 348 -2.33 -32.98 -14.85
N VAL A 349 -3.33 -33.46 -15.56
CA VAL A 349 -4.71 -33.01 -15.41
C VAL A 349 -5.42 -33.97 -14.47
N THR A 350 -6.04 -33.42 -13.43
CA THR A 350 -6.80 -34.16 -12.43
C THR A 350 -8.26 -33.72 -12.50
N SER A 351 -9.18 -34.67 -12.72
CA SER A 351 -10.64 -34.42 -12.65
C SER A 351 -11.29 -35.54 -11.84
N ALA A 352 -12.06 -35.17 -10.82
CA ALA A 352 -12.51 -36.10 -9.77
C ALA A 352 -11.33 -36.92 -9.21
N ASN A 353 -11.32 -38.24 -9.43
CA ASN A 353 -10.25 -39.15 -8.99
C ASN A 353 -9.33 -39.62 -10.15
N LEU A 354 -9.48 -39.03 -11.34
CA LEU A 354 -8.71 -39.40 -12.52
C LEU A 354 -7.53 -38.45 -12.70
N ASN A 355 -6.33 -39.04 -12.74
CA ASN A 355 -5.09 -38.33 -13.07
C ASN A 355 -4.65 -38.75 -14.47
N THR A 356 -4.47 -37.79 -15.37
CA THR A 356 -4.02 -38.04 -16.74
C THR A 356 -2.81 -37.19 -17.06
N VAL A 357 -1.75 -37.84 -17.51
CA VAL A 357 -0.53 -37.17 -17.98
C VAL A 357 -0.76 -36.69 -19.41
N ILE A 358 -0.45 -35.41 -19.65
CA ILE A 358 -0.51 -34.79 -20.97
C ILE A 358 0.90 -34.33 -21.33
N ASN A 359 1.32 -34.61 -22.56
CA ASN A 359 2.64 -34.26 -23.09
C ASN A 359 2.54 -33.12 -24.11
N ALA A 360 3.67 -32.49 -24.40
CA ALA A 360 3.75 -31.43 -25.40
C ALA A 360 3.12 -31.85 -26.74
N GLY A 361 2.34 -30.95 -27.33
CA GLY A 361 1.58 -31.19 -28.56
C GLY A 361 0.23 -31.87 -28.36
N GLN A 362 -0.12 -32.26 -27.13
CA GLN A 362 -1.42 -32.87 -26.81
C GLN A 362 -2.38 -31.87 -26.16
N SER A 363 -3.67 -32.19 -26.21
CA SER A 363 -4.73 -31.49 -25.47
C SER A 363 -5.49 -32.47 -24.57
N ALA A 364 -5.98 -31.98 -23.44
CA ALA A 364 -6.97 -32.64 -22.61
C ALA A 364 -8.30 -31.92 -22.73
N VAL A 365 -9.39 -32.66 -22.92
CA VAL A 365 -10.75 -32.13 -22.93
C VAL A 365 -11.58 -32.85 -21.88
N ILE A 366 -12.26 -32.08 -21.03
CA ILE A 366 -13.28 -32.57 -20.12
C ILE A 366 -14.61 -31.96 -20.59
N PRO A 367 -15.47 -32.75 -21.25
CA PRO A 367 -16.74 -32.26 -21.76
C PRO A 367 -17.68 -31.78 -20.65
N ALA A 368 -18.57 -30.85 -20.97
CA ALA A 368 -19.61 -30.39 -20.07
C ALA A 368 -20.41 -31.55 -19.45
N GLY A 369 -20.61 -31.52 -18.14
CA GLY A 369 -21.33 -32.53 -17.37
C GLY A 369 -20.55 -33.82 -17.13
N ASN A 370 -19.27 -33.89 -17.49
CA ASN A 370 -18.43 -35.08 -17.39
C ASN A 370 -17.22 -34.86 -16.48
N THR A 371 -16.60 -35.95 -16.04
CA THR A 371 -15.34 -35.98 -15.28
C THR A 371 -14.24 -36.76 -16.00
N ASN A 372 -14.57 -37.45 -17.10
CA ASN A 372 -13.60 -38.20 -17.88
C ASN A 372 -12.73 -37.27 -18.71
N ILE A 373 -11.42 -37.46 -18.60
CA ILE A 373 -10.42 -36.71 -19.36
C ILE A 373 -10.21 -37.39 -20.72
N GLN A 374 -10.47 -36.67 -21.80
CA GLN A 374 -10.21 -37.11 -23.16
C GLN A 374 -8.89 -36.52 -23.66
N VAL A 375 -7.91 -37.37 -23.99
CA VAL A 375 -6.63 -36.91 -24.53
C VAL A 375 -6.70 -36.88 -26.06
N ILE A 376 -6.34 -35.73 -26.63
CA ILE A 376 -6.25 -35.49 -28.08
C ILE A 376 -4.77 -35.37 -28.44
N ASN A 377 -4.31 -36.13 -29.44
CA ASN A 377 -2.92 -36.15 -29.90
C ASN A 377 -2.57 -34.98 -30.85
N SER A 378 -3.18 -33.82 -30.61
CA SER A 378 -2.92 -32.56 -31.31
C SER A 378 -3.34 -31.38 -30.42
N LEU A 379 -2.86 -30.19 -30.76
CA LEU A 379 -3.32 -28.94 -30.13
C LEU A 379 -4.70 -28.58 -30.67
N ALA A 380 -5.68 -28.42 -29.77
CA ALA A 380 -7.06 -28.10 -30.14
C ALA A 380 -7.21 -26.66 -30.69
N ASN A 381 -6.26 -25.77 -30.40
CA ASN A 381 -6.24 -24.37 -30.82
C ASN A 381 -7.53 -23.61 -30.49
N VAL A 382 -8.10 -23.84 -29.30
CA VAL A 382 -9.38 -23.28 -28.85
C VAL A 382 -9.34 -21.75 -28.80
N LEU A 383 -8.17 -21.18 -28.53
CA LEU A 383 -7.99 -19.73 -28.51
C LEU A 383 -7.70 -19.11 -29.88
N GLY A 384 -7.57 -19.92 -30.93
CA GLY A 384 -7.35 -19.42 -32.30
C GLY A 384 -8.52 -18.60 -32.85
N ASN A 385 -9.75 -18.89 -32.39
CA ASN A 385 -10.97 -18.21 -32.81
C ASN A 385 -11.45 -17.15 -31.81
N VAL A 386 -10.78 -16.99 -30.67
CA VAL A 386 -11.14 -15.98 -29.67
C VAL A 386 -10.64 -14.61 -30.15
N PRO A 387 -11.52 -13.64 -30.41
CA PRO A 387 -11.11 -12.30 -30.81
C PRO A 387 -10.21 -11.69 -29.74
N ASN A 388 -9.09 -11.09 -30.16
CA ASN A 388 -8.13 -10.45 -29.27
C ASN A 388 -7.67 -11.36 -28.11
N ALA A 389 -7.39 -12.64 -28.36
CA ALA A 389 -6.86 -13.59 -27.36
C ALA A 389 -5.52 -13.18 -26.69
N GLY A 390 -4.97 -12.02 -27.07
CA GLY A 390 -3.68 -11.53 -26.63
C GLY A 390 -2.50 -12.29 -27.24
N PRO A 391 -1.27 -11.85 -26.95
CA PRO A 391 -0.06 -12.53 -27.42
C PRO A 391 0.17 -13.86 -26.70
N LEU A 392 0.98 -14.72 -27.30
CA LEU A 392 1.52 -15.87 -26.59
C LEU A 392 2.44 -15.39 -25.45
N PRO A 393 2.34 -15.92 -24.22
CA PRO A 393 3.13 -15.42 -23.11
C PRO A 393 4.65 -15.53 -23.35
N GLU A 394 5.11 -16.52 -24.11
CA GLU A 394 6.50 -16.69 -24.55
C GLU A 394 7.03 -15.54 -25.42
N THR A 395 6.16 -14.78 -26.11
CA THR A 395 6.57 -13.62 -26.92
C THR A 395 6.50 -12.30 -26.14
N THR A 396 6.12 -12.35 -24.87
CA THR A 396 6.03 -11.17 -23.99
C THR A 396 7.23 -11.10 -23.05
N PRO A 397 7.75 -9.91 -22.74
CA PRO A 397 8.93 -9.79 -21.89
C PRO A 397 8.61 -10.15 -20.44
N ALA A 398 9.53 -10.86 -19.78
CA ALA A 398 9.48 -11.13 -18.33
C ALA A 398 9.98 -9.91 -17.54
N ASN A 399 9.20 -8.82 -17.58
CA ASN A 399 9.66 -7.49 -17.17
C ASN A 399 9.17 -7.06 -15.78
N PHE A 400 8.78 -8.02 -14.93
CA PHE A 400 8.32 -7.75 -13.55
C PHE A 400 9.25 -6.79 -12.79
N GLU A 401 10.56 -7.06 -12.78
CA GLU A 401 11.54 -6.23 -12.06
C GLU A 401 11.52 -4.78 -12.54
N THR A 402 11.53 -4.57 -13.86
CA THR A 402 11.50 -3.21 -14.44
C THR A 402 10.17 -2.48 -14.19
N LEU A 403 9.09 -3.23 -13.97
CA LEU A 403 7.78 -2.68 -13.61
C LEU A 403 7.62 -2.51 -12.10
N SER A 404 8.55 -3.05 -11.30
CA SER A 404 8.43 -3.09 -9.84
C SER A 404 8.88 -1.82 -9.13
N SER A 405 9.52 -0.91 -9.86
CA SER A 405 9.89 0.41 -9.36
C SER A 405 9.78 1.46 -10.45
N THR A 406 9.51 2.70 -10.05
CA THR A 406 9.61 3.86 -10.94
C THR A 406 10.97 4.53 -10.76
N PRO A 407 11.81 4.63 -11.81
CA PRO A 407 13.09 5.31 -11.73
C PRO A 407 12.93 6.78 -11.40
N VAL A 408 13.53 7.28 -10.32
CA VAL A 408 13.42 8.70 -9.93
C VAL A 408 13.91 9.63 -11.04
N GLN A 409 14.88 9.21 -11.85
CA GLN A 409 15.40 9.99 -12.98
C GLN A 409 14.34 10.23 -14.07
N SER A 410 13.28 9.42 -14.15
CA SER A 410 12.17 9.64 -15.08
C SER A 410 11.20 10.71 -14.58
N LEU A 411 11.18 10.96 -13.26
CA LEU A 411 10.28 11.90 -12.59
C LEU A 411 10.85 13.32 -12.55
N THR A 412 12.17 13.44 -12.63
CA THR A 412 12.89 14.72 -12.55
C THR A 412 13.32 15.27 -13.90
N GLN A 413 12.89 14.67 -15.02
CA GLN A 413 13.26 15.11 -16.37
C GLN A 413 12.47 16.36 -16.78
N GLY A 414 13.13 17.52 -16.67
CA GLY A 414 12.58 18.82 -17.05
C GLY A 414 13.28 20.01 -16.37
N SER A 415 13.88 19.82 -15.19
CA SER A 415 14.69 20.86 -14.54
C SER A 415 16.16 20.69 -14.91
N GLY A 416 16.60 21.36 -15.96
CA GLY A 416 18.02 21.55 -16.30
C GLY A 416 18.79 22.41 -15.29
N SER A 417 18.22 22.65 -14.11
CA SER A 417 18.77 23.45 -13.04
C SER A 417 18.79 22.65 -11.76
N SER A 418 19.77 22.96 -10.93
CA SER A 418 19.86 22.72 -9.50
C SER A 418 18.64 23.27 -8.76
N ASP A 419 17.44 22.74 -9.03
CA ASP A 419 16.21 23.23 -8.43
C ASP A 419 16.25 22.92 -6.93
N GLU A 420 16.40 23.97 -6.13
CA GLU A 420 16.41 23.96 -4.66
C GLU A 420 15.05 23.58 -4.04
N GLY A 421 14.21 22.85 -4.78
CA GLY A 421 12.89 22.40 -4.34
C GLY A 421 12.99 21.12 -3.52
N SER A 422 12.16 21.04 -2.47
CA SER A 422 11.91 19.79 -1.77
C SER A 422 11.01 18.90 -2.64
N GLN A 423 11.42 17.65 -2.81
CA GLN A 423 10.70 16.60 -3.51
C GLN A 423 10.24 15.55 -2.51
N LEU A 424 8.97 15.18 -2.54
CA LEU A 424 8.40 14.11 -1.71
C LEU A 424 8.10 12.90 -2.58
N PHE A 425 8.71 11.79 -2.22
CA PHE A 425 8.47 10.46 -2.77
C PHE A 425 7.71 9.64 -1.74
N VAL A 426 6.67 8.96 -2.18
CA VAL A 426 5.83 8.12 -1.33
C VAL A 426 5.66 6.74 -1.94
N ALA A 427 5.63 5.71 -1.10
CA ALA A 427 5.31 4.34 -1.46
C ALA A 427 4.30 3.78 -0.46
N VAL A 428 3.30 3.06 -0.95
CA VAL A 428 2.29 2.42 -0.09
C VAL A 428 2.52 0.91 -0.09
N ASN A 429 2.89 0.37 1.07
CA ASN A 429 3.14 -1.06 1.28
C ASN A 429 1.83 -1.80 1.58
N ASP A 430 0.93 -1.17 2.33
CA ASP A 430 -0.42 -1.68 2.61
C ASP A 430 -1.41 -0.53 2.84
N GLY A 431 -2.69 -0.77 2.57
CA GLY A 431 -3.76 0.22 2.73
C GLY A 431 -3.84 1.28 1.62
N THR A 432 -4.38 2.44 1.98
CA THR A 432 -4.60 3.59 1.08
C THR A 432 -4.24 4.89 1.78
N ILE A 433 -3.56 5.79 1.08
CA ILE A 433 -3.31 7.16 1.53
C ILE A 433 -3.97 8.16 0.60
N VAL A 434 -4.18 9.37 1.12
CA VAL A 434 -4.62 10.52 0.34
C VAL A 434 -3.59 11.63 0.50
N ILE A 435 -3.04 12.09 -0.61
CA ILE A 435 -2.06 13.17 -0.65
C ILE A 435 -2.76 14.44 -1.08
N THR A 436 -2.68 15.47 -0.26
CA THR A 436 -3.17 16.81 -0.56
C THR A 436 -1.99 17.78 -0.68
N ASN A 437 -1.98 18.58 -1.74
CA ASN A 437 -1.01 19.65 -1.93
C ASN A 437 -1.76 20.94 -2.28
N SER A 438 -1.80 21.87 -1.34
CA SER A 438 -2.39 23.19 -1.55
C SER A 438 -3.83 23.09 -2.10
N ASN A 439 -4.16 23.81 -3.18
CA ASN A 439 -5.48 23.82 -3.82
C ASN A 439 -5.66 22.74 -4.90
N GLN A 440 -4.74 21.78 -5.00
CA GLN A 440 -4.84 20.71 -5.99
C GLN A 440 -5.82 19.63 -5.53
N ALA A 441 -6.37 18.89 -6.51
CA ALA A 441 -7.23 17.75 -6.22
C ALA A 441 -6.46 16.72 -5.35
N PRO A 442 -7.09 16.16 -4.30
CA PRO A 442 -6.48 15.09 -3.52
C PRO A 442 -6.13 13.89 -4.41
N LEU A 443 -4.94 13.34 -4.21
CA LEU A 443 -4.49 12.13 -4.91
C LEU A 443 -4.61 10.92 -3.98
N GLU A 444 -5.42 9.95 -4.36
CA GLU A 444 -5.45 8.64 -3.69
C GLU A 444 -4.33 7.74 -4.21
N VAL A 445 -3.59 7.11 -3.31
CA VAL A 445 -2.49 6.18 -3.62
C VAL A 445 -2.72 4.88 -2.86
N ASN A 446 -2.74 3.77 -3.57
CA ASN A 446 -3.09 2.46 -3.01
C ASN A 446 -1.87 1.56 -2.84
N ARG A 447 -2.08 0.44 -2.15
CA ARG A 447 -1.13 -0.65 -2.02
C ARG A 447 -0.39 -0.96 -3.33
N GLY A 448 0.94 -0.99 -3.26
CA GLY A 448 1.83 -1.31 -4.38
C GLY A 448 2.04 -0.16 -5.38
N GLU A 449 1.43 1.00 -5.14
CA GLU A 449 1.61 2.24 -5.89
C GLU A 449 2.58 3.17 -5.17
N GLY A 450 3.00 4.22 -5.88
CA GLY A 450 3.77 5.31 -5.33
C GLY A 450 3.19 6.66 -5.73
N ALA A 451 3.77 7.72 -5.19
CA ALA A 451 3.47 9.07 -5.61
C ALA A 451 4.69 9.97 -5.55
N PHE A 452 4.63 11.04 -6.32
CA PHE A 452 5.65 12.08 -6.39
C PHE A 452 5.01 13.46 -6.28
N VAL A 453 5.60 14.32 -5.45
CA VAL A 453 5.19 15.71 -5.26
C VAL A 453 6.42 16.63 -5.21
N GLN A 454 6.35 17.79 -5.84
CA GLN A 454 7.43 18.79 -5.85
C GLN A 454 6.90 20.14 -5.34
N THR A 455 7.68 20.88 -4.53
CA THR A 455 7.27 22.19 -4.00
C THR A 455 7.16 23.29 -5.05
N LEU A 456 8.13 23.39 -5.97
CA LEU A 456 8.37 24.63 -6.73
C LEU A 456 7.47 24.82 -7.97
N SER A 457 6.67 23.84 -8.33
CA SER A 457 6.02 23.82 -9.65
C SER A 457 4.50 24.01 -9.60
N ASN A 458 3.89 24.12 -8.41
CA ASN A 458 2.42 24.08 -8.20
C ASN A 458 1.74 22.95 -9.00
N LEU A 459 2.50 21.88 -9.28
CA LEU A 459 2.02 20.75 -10.04
C LEU A 459 1.15 19.88 -9.11
N PRO A 460 0.08 19.27 -9.66
CA PRO A 460 -0.69 18.30 -8.92
C PRO A 460 0.21 17.12 -8.52
N PRO A 461 -0.05 16.47 -7.37
CA PRO A 461 0.60 15.21 -7.03
C PRO A 461 0.48 14.21 -8.19
N GLN A 462 1.59 13.53 -8.51
CA GLN A 462 1.63 12.53 -9.57
C GLN A 462 1.51 11.12 -9.00
N LEU A 463 0.55 10.33 -9.50
CA LEU A 463 0.43 8.90 -9.20
C LEU A 463 1.46 8.10 -9.98
N LEU A 464 2.11 7.15 -9.30
CA LEU A 464 3.05 6.21 -9.88
C LEU A 464 2.50 4.79 -9.73
N THR A 465 2.48 4.03 -10.83
CA THR A 465 1.97 2.64 -10.80
C THR A 465 2.87 1.66 -10.05
N ALA A 466 4.10 2.09 -9.74
CA ALA A 466 5.04 1.38 -8.90
C ALA A 466 5.73 2.36 -7.93
N PRO A 467 6.24 1.87 -6.79
CA PRO A 467 6.97 2.70 -5.84
C PRO A 467 8.25 3.29 -6.47
N PRO A 468 8.68 4.50 -6.05
CA PRO A 468 9.98 5.06 -6.45
C PRO A 468 11.15 4.13 -6.10
N ASP A 469 12.09 3.95 -7.02
CA ASP A 469 13.27 3.11 -6.83
C ASP A 469 14.12 3.52 -5.60
N VAL A 470 14.24 4.82 -5.33
CA VAL A 470 14.93 5.35 -4.15
C VAL A 470 14.31 4.93 -2.81
N ILE A 471 13.04 4.50 -2.80
CA ILE A 471 12.39 3.94 -1.62
C ILE A 471 12.59 2.43 -1.59
N VAL A 472 12.36 1.75 -2.72
CA VAL A 472 12.49 0.28 -2.83
C VAL A 472 13.92 -0.18 -2.47
N GLN A 473 14.93 0.58 -2.89
CA GLN A 473 16.34 0.27 -2.67
C GLN A 473 16.85 0.73 -1.29
N ASP A 474 16.08 1.50 -0.52
CA ASP A 474 16.52 1.96 0.81
C ASP A 474 16.28 0.88 1.87
N ILE A 475 17.32 0.10 2.17
CA ILE A 475 17.26 -1.00 3.15
C ILE A 475 16.80 -0.56 4.55
N THR A 476 16.99 0.72 4.91
CA THR A 476 16.62 1.23 6.23
C THR A 476 15.11 1.44 6.37
N LEU A 477 14.41 1.57 5.24
CA LEU A 477 12.96 1.71 5.19
C LEU A 477 12.28 0.42 4.71
N SER A 478 12.96 -0.40 3.90
CA SER A 478 12.40 -1.61 3.33
C SER A 478 12.50 -2.85 4.25
N ALA A 479 13.53 -2.96 5.08
CA ALA A 479 13.58 -4.00 6.12
C ALA A 479 12.43 -3.74 7.11
N PRO A 480 11.66 -4.75 7.56
CA PRO A 480 10.57 -4.55 8.52
C PRO A 480 11.17 -3.93 9.79
N PRO A 481 11.01 -2.62 10.02
CA PRO A 481 11.54 -2.01 11.23
C PRO A 481 10.61 -2.33 12.42
N PHE A 482 9.41 -2.81 12.10
CA PHE A 482 8.38 -3.27 13.00
C PHE A 482 8.55 -4.79 13.13
N SER A 483 9.24 -5.21 14.19
CA SER A 483 9.06 -6.59 14.65
C SER A 483 7.57 -6.76 14.93
N ALA A 484 6.93 -7.73 14.26
CA ALA A 484 5.60 -8.15 14.66
C ALA A 484 5.65 -8.54 16.15
N PRO A 485 4.65 -8.20 16.97
CA PRO A 485 4.50 -8.91 18.23
C PRO A 485 4.47 -10.39 17.87
N GLN A 486 5.47 -11.14 18.36
CA GLN A 486 5.38 -12.59 18.34
C GLN A 486 4.06 -12.90 19.03
N CYS A 487 3.12 -13.55 18.32
CA CYS A 487 2.02 -14.20 19.01
C CYS A 487 2.69 -15.11 20.04
N ALA A 488 2.60 -14.73 21.32
CA ALA A 488 3.05 -15.59 22.39
C ALA A 488 2.23 -16.90 22.28
N PRO A 489 2.86 -18.06 22.51
CA PRO A 489 2.21 -19.36 22.39
C PRO A 489 0.96 -19.51 23.28
#